data_AF-A0A1Y1HMG5-F1
#
_entry.id   AF-A0A1Y1HMG5-F1
#
_cell.length_a   1.000
_cell.length_b   1.000
_cell.length_c   1.000
_cell.angle_alpha   90.00
_cell.angle_beta   90.00
_cell.angle_gamma   90.00
#
_symmetry.space_group_name_H-M   'P 1'
#
loop_
_entity.id
_entity.type
_entity.pdbx_description
1 polymer ?
#
loop_
_entity_poly.entity_id
_entity_poly.type
_entity_poly.pdbx_seq_one_letter_code
_entity_poly.pdbx_strand_id
1 'polypeptide(L)'
;MQGPLQMLLIIVILAPAVSARDLPNPADGAAQLPRGRELLGQSPTAWDMDECARAGALRDLADCGWGFGKEAGGGRSGSIYQVTHLGDSTEYPQPGTLRHALTRPYSVWVTFNPGHMVINLKAYLDVPSGTTIDGRGARVEIVGRGLYLQNKSNVIVTHVSIHNCLTDCISLRRSRDIWINHVDLYRGGDGLIDITKTSTRVTVSHCHLHDHHKAMLLGASNENVEASDSARERSLDLQSVSEGVRTCCRGFRKVLADG
;
A
#
# COMPACT_ATOMS: atom_id res chain seq x y z
N MET A 1 -5.25 39.74 -3.72
CA MET A 1 -6.28 38.70 -3.60
C MET A 1 -5.59 37.40 -3.19
N GLN A 2 -5.54 37.13 -1.88
CA GLN A 2 -4.97 35.89 -1.35
C GLN A 2 -6.10 34.86 -1.28
N GLY A 3 -5.96 33.76 -2.03
CA GLY A 3 -6.87 32.63 -1.92
C GLY A 3 -6.80 31.99 -0.54
N PRO A 4 -7.84 31.27 -0.10
CA PRO A 4 -7.88 30.70 1.24
C PRO A 4 -6.77 29.66 1.40
N LEU A 5 -5.99 29.77 2.49
CA LEU A 5 -5.09 28.72 2.94
C LEU A 5 -5.92 27.45 3.23
N GLN A 6 -5.79 26.41 2.41
CA GLN A 6 -6.30 25.09 2.76
C GLN A 6 -5.40 24.49 3.85
N MET A 7 -5.98 24.33 5.03
CA MET A 7 -5.38 23.66 6.17
C MET A 7 -5.19 22.18 5.83
N LEU A 8 -3.94 21.72 5.82
CA LEU A 8 -3.59 20.30 5.65
C LEU A 8 -4.11 19.53 6.88
N LEU A 9 -5.25 18.87 6.72
CA LEU A 9 -5.83 18.00 7.75
C LEU A 9 -5.27 16.59 7.59
N ILE A 10 -4.30 16.21 8.42
CA ILE A 10 -3.89 14.81 8.57
C ILE A 10 -4.95 14.15 9.47
N ILE A 11 -5.89 13.41 8.88
CA ILE A 11 -6.86 12.62 9.64
C ILE A 11 -6.17 11.30 10.01
N VAL A 12 -5.83 11.12 11.29
CA VAL A 12 -5.36 9.83 11.83
C VAL A 12 -6.55 9.18 12.55
N ILE A 13 -7.19 8.18 11.94
CA ILE A 13 -8.22 7.37 12.63
C ILE A 13 -7.54 6.17 13.27
N LEU A 14 -7.56 6.11 14.61
CA LEU A 14 -7.03 4.98 15.39
C LEU A 14 -8.11 3.90 15.51
N ALA A 15 -7.92 2.78 14.83
CA ALA A 15 -8.63 1.52 15.07
C ALA A 15 -7.60 0.42 15.38
N PRO A 16 -7.93 -0.60 16.19
CA PRO A 16 -7.02 -1.71 16.46
C PRO A 16 -6.76 -2.46 15.14
N ALA A 17 -5.52 -2.40 14.62
CA ALA A 17 -5.17 -3.18 13.45
C ALA A 17 -4.92 -4.64 13.85
N VAL A 18 -5.55 -5.55 13.11
CA VAL A 18 -5.36 -7.00 13.19
C VAL A 18 -4.24 -7.37 12.22
N SER A 19 -3.32 -8.27 12.61
CA SER A 19 -2.27 -8.72 11.69
C SER A 19 -2.90 -9.37 10.46
N ALA A 20 -2.35 -9.15 9.26
CA ALA A 20 -2.76 -9.85 8.06
C ALA A 20 -2.68 -11.39 8.21
N ARG A 21 -1.87 -11.88 9.15
CA ARG A 21 -1.74 -13.31 9.49
C ARG A 21 -2.96 -13.87 10.24
N ASP A 22 -3.73 -13.02 10.89
CA ASP A 22 -4.83 -13.39 11.78
C ASP A 22 -6.21 -13.17 11.12
N LEU A 23 -6.26 -12.79 9.84
CA LEU A 23 -7.51 -12.60 9.11
C LEU A 23 -8.09 -13.96 8.65
N PRO A 24 -9.40 -14.21 8.86
CA PRO A 24 -10.05 -15.45 8.40
C PRO A 24 -10.07 -15.54 6.86
N ASN A 25 -10.13 -16.78 6.35
CA ASN A 25 -10.14 -17.07 4.92
C ASN A 25 -11.48 -16.59 4.30
N PRO A 26 -11.47 -15.82 3.19
CA PRO A 26 -12.70 -15.37 2.52
C PRO A 26 -13.66 -16.48 2.08
N ALA A 27 -13.21 -17.74 2.05
CA ALA A 27 -14.04 -18.90 1.71
C ALA A 27 -15.09 -19.25 2.80
N ASP A 28 -15.00 -18.70 4.00
CA ASP A 28 -15.75 -19.21 5.17
C ASP A 28 -17.13 -18.55 5.39
N GLY A 29 -17.63 -17.71 4.46
CA GLY A 29 -19.04 -17.29 4.48
C GLY A 29 -19.31 -15.95 3.80
N ALA A 30 -19.83 -15.99 2.57
CA ALA A 30 -20.30 -14.79 1.87
C ALA A 30 -21.83 -14.62 2.06
N ALA A 31 -22.23 -13.66 2.91
CA ALA A 31 -23.59 -13.12 2.88
C ALA A 31 -23.65 -11.99 1.84
N GLN A 32 -24.71 -11.99 1.02
CA GLN A 32 -24.86 -11.11 -0.13
C GLN A 32 -25.31 -9.71 0.32
N LEU A 33 -24.54 -8.65 0.00
CA LEU A 33 -24.83 -7.26 0.38
C LEU A 33 -24.88 -6.32 -0.83
N PRO A 34 -25.59 -5.17 -0.73
CA PRO A 34 -25.92 -4.29 -1.85
C PRO A 34 -24.69 -3.57 -2.43
N ARG A 35 -24.74 -3.32 -3.74
CA ARG A 35 -23.65 -2.68 -4.51
C ARG A 35 -23.37 -1.28 -3.96
N GLY A 36 -22.09 -0.97 -3.74
CA GLY A 36 -21.57 0.22 -3.05
C GLY A 36 -21.83 1.61 -3.65
N ARG A 37 -23.02 1.84 -4.23
CA ARG A 37 -23.43 3.14 -4.79
C ARG A 37 -24.62 3.76 -4.06
N GLU A 38 -24.82 3.44 -2.78
CA GLU A 38 -25.96 3.95 -2.00
C GLU A 38 -25.57 4.48 -0.60
N LEU A 39 -24.29 4.81 -0.37
CA LEU A 39 -23.82 5.46 0.87
C LEU A 39 -23.13 6.80 0.60
N LEU A 40 -23.76 7.65 -0.22
CA LEU A 40 -23.31 9.04 -0.37
C LEU A 40 -23.87 9.88 0.79
N GLY A 41 -23.10 9.99 1.88
CA GLY A 41 -23.43 10.93 2.97
C GLY A 41 -22.73 10.70 4.31
N GLN A 42 -22.06 9.57 4.51
CA GLN A 42 -21.30 9.29 5.74
C GLN A 42 -19.86 8.92 5.36
N SER A 43 -18.87 9.42 6.10
CA SER A 43 -17.51 8.90 5.98
C SER A 43 -17.56 7.41 6.32
N PRO A 44 -17.17 6.50 5.41
CA PRO A 44 -17.17 5.06 5.71
C PRO A 44 -16.37 4.82 6.98
N THR A 45 -16.90 4.04 7.90
CA THR A 45 -16.13 3.59 9.05
C THR A 45 -15.07 2.57 8.59
N ALA A 46 -14.03 2.35 9.39
CA ALA A 46 -13.02 1.33 9.09
C ALA A 46 -13.63 -0.08 8.88
N TRP A 47 -14.81 -0.33 9.44
CA TRP A 47 -15.60 -1.57 9.29
C TRP A 47 -16.28 -1.68 7.92
N ASP A 48 -16.86 -0.59 7.42
CA ASP A 48 -17.54 -0.56 6.11
C ASP A 48 -16.56 -0.87 4.96
N MET A 49 -15.31 -0.42 5.10
CA MET A 49 -14.25 -0.65 4.11
C MET A 49 -13.78 -2.10 4.06
N ASP A 50 -13.63 -2.71 5.23
CA ASP A 50 -13.29 -4.11 5.40
C ASP A 50 -14.38 -5.03 4.84
N GLU A 51 -15.64 -4.63 5.02
CA GLU A 51 -16.79 -5.35 4.49
C GLU A 51 -16.87 -5.24 2.95
N CYS A 52 -16.64 -4.05 2.38
CA CYS A 52 -16.52 -3.87 0.92
C CYS A 52 -15.43 -4.77 0.32
N ALA A 53 -14.25 -4.82 0.95
CA ALA A 53 -13.13 -5.64 0.50
C ALA A 53 -13.37 -7.15 0.61
N ARG A 54 -14.27 -7.60 1.49
CA ARG A 54 -14.60 -9.02 1.72
C ARG A 54 -15.82 -9.52 0.96
N ALA A 55 -16.81 -8.66 0.69
CA ALA A 55 -18.11 -9.08 0.17
C ALA A 55 -18.20 -9.24 -1.37
N GLY A 56 -17.15 -8.84 -2.11
CA GLY A 56 -17.18 -8.76 -3.58
C GLY A 56 -16.40 -9.84 -4.33
N ALA A 57 -16.53 -9.85 -5.65
CA ALA A 57 -15.64 -10.60 -6.54
C ALA A 57 -14.18 -10.13 -6.36
N LEU A 58 -13.21 -10.95 -6.76
CA LEU A 58 -11.77 -10.69 -6.56
C LEU A 58 -11.39 -9.23 -6.87
N ARG A 59 -11.86 -8.68 -7.99
CA ARG A 59 -11.46 -7.36 -8.46
C ARG A 59 -12.31 -6.20 -7.94
N ASP A 60 -13.41 -6.49 -7.25
CA ASP A 60 -14.28 -5.47 -6.65
C ASP A 60 -13.57 -4.72 -5.53
N LEU A 61 -12.49 -5.30 -4.97
CA LEU A 61 -11.60 -4.60 -4.05
C LEU A 61 -11.15 -3.24 -4.61
N ALA A 62 -10.89 -3.13 -5.92
CA ALA A 62 -10.45 -1.90 -6.54
C ALA A 62 -11.48 -0.75 -6.48
N ASP A 63 -12.75 -1.04 -6.21
CA ASP A 63 -13.79 -0.03 -5.97
C ASP A 63 -13.87 0.42 -4.50
N CYS A 64 -13.23 -0.32 -3.60
CA CYS A 64 -13.18 -0.03 -2.18
C CYS A 64 -12.00 0.90 -1.82
N GLY A 65 -11.31 1.48 -2.80
CA GLY A 65 -10.31 2.49 -2.56
C GLY A 65 -10.93 3.75 -1.96
N TRP A 66 -10.25 4.36 -0.99
CA TRP A 66 -10.72 5.56 -0.32
C TRP A 66 -9.55 6.50 0.01
N GLY A 67 -9.85 7.68 0.56
CA GLY A 67 -8.85 8.71 0.82
C GLY A 67 -8.23 9.24 -0.47
N PHE A 68 -6.98 9.68 -0.39
CA PHE A 68 -6.30 10.29 -1.54
C PHE A 68 -5.84 9.29 -2.60
N GLY A 69 -5.61 8.03 -2.23
CA GLY A 69 -5.27 6.92 -3.11
C GLY A 69 -6.46 6.18 -3.74
N LYS A 70 -7.71 6.67 -3.55
CA LYS A 70 -8.94 6.01 -4.00
C LYS A 70 -9.00 5.69 -5.51
N GLU A 71 -8.24 6.43 -6.32
CA GLU A 71 -8.18 6.25 -7.77
C GLU A 71 -7.25 5.08 -8.19
N ALA A 72 -6.59 4.41 -7.23
CA ALA A 72 -5.81 3.21 -7.50
C ALA A 72 -6.73 2.03 -7.87
N GLY A 73 -6.93 1.80 -9.15
CA GLY A 73 -7.60 0.61 -9.70
C GLY A 73 -6.70 -0.61 -9.89
N GLY A 74 -5.38 -0.46 -9.72
CA GLY A 74 -4.38 -1.52 -9.83
C GLY A 74 -4.48 -2.32 -11.14
N GLY A 75 -4.45 -3.64 -11.01
CA GLY A 75 -4.55 -4.62 -12.09
C GLY A 75 -5.97 -4.96 -12.54
N ARG A 76 -6.99 -4.17 -12.19
CA ARG A 76 -8.41 -4.50 -12.40
C ARG A 76 -8.74 -4.89 -13.85
N SER A 77 -8.20 -4.19 -14.83
CA SER A 77 -8.43 -4.47 -16.26
C SER A 77 -7.44 -5.46 -16.85
N GLY A 78 -6.53 -5.98 -16.02
CA GLY A 78 -5.42 -6.83 -16.42
C GLY A 78 -5.74 -8.31 -16.50
N SER A 79 -4.70 -9.12 -16.71
CA SER A 79 -4.78 -10.59 -16.54
C SER A 79 -4.63 -10.98 -15.08
N ILE A 80 -5.24 -12.10 -14.65
CA ILE A 80 -4.94 -12.70 -13.35
C ILE A 80 -3.66 -13.53 -13.51
N TYR A 81 -2.72 -13.37 -12.58
CA TYR A 81 -1.53 -14.19 -12.51
C TYR A 81 -1.44 -14.83 -11.12
N GLN A 82 -1.54 -16.15 -11.04
CA GLN A 82 -1.40 -16.86 -9.78
C GLN A 82 0.07 -17.26 -9.56
N VAL A 83 0.63 -16.86 -8.42
CA VAL A 83 1.95 -17.28 -7.97
C VAL A 83 1.84 -18.69 -7.38
N THR A 84 2.56 -19.63 -7.98
CA THR A 84 2.59 -21.05 -7.61
C THR A 84 3.95 -21.50 -7.07
N HIS A 85 5.00 -20.70 -7.30
CA HIS A 85 6.38 -21.02 -6.94
C HIS A 85 7.01 -19.92 -6.08
N LEU A 86 7.81 -20.35 -5.09
CA LEU A 86 8.46 -19.47 -4.12
C LEU A 86 9.82 -18.92 -4.56
N GLY A 87 10.33 -19.40 -5.70
CA GLY A 87 11.66 -19.03 -6.20
C GLY A 87 11.75 -17.57 -6.63
N ASP A 88 12.95 -17.01 -6.55
CA ASP A 88 13.25 -15.66 -6.99
C ASP A 88 14.56 -15.60 -7.77
N SER A 89 14.48 -15.51 -9.09
CA SER A 89 15.62 -15.35 -10.01
C SER A 89 15.54 -13.97 -10.66
N THR A 90 16.55 -13.14 -10.44
CA THR A 90 16.56 -11.75 -10.93
C THR A 90 16.84 -11.65 -12.42
N GLU A 91 17.66 -12.56 -12.95
CA GLU A 91 18.09 -12.57 -14.35
C GLU A 91 17.08 -13.33 -15.23
N TYR A 92 16.57 -14.46 -14.73
CA TYR A 92 15.61 -15.30 -15.44
C TYR A 92 14.43 -15.67 -14.54
N PRO A 93 13.49 -14.73 -14.29
CA PRO A 93 12.30 -14.99 -13.48
C PRO A 93 11.49 -16.13 -14.08
N GLN A 94 11.28 -17.20 -13.32
CA GLN A 94 10.59 -18.39 -13.81
C GLN A 94 9.06 -18.20 -13.78
N PRO A 95 8.31 -18.73 -14.77
CA PRO A 95 6.86 -18.78 -14.71
C PRO A 95 6.35 -19.38 -13.38
N GLY A 96 5.23 -18.84 -12.89
CA GLY A 96 4.65 -19.13 -11.58
C GLY A 96 5.32 -18.43 -10.38
N THR A 97 6.43 -17.68 -10.56
CA THR A 97 7.01 -16.86 -9.48
C THR A 97 6.41 -15.45 -9.43
N LEU A 98 6.51 -14.80 -8.26
CA LEU A 98 6.10 -13.40 -8.09
C LEU A 98 6.89 -12.46 -9.00
N ARG A 99 8.23 -12.62 -9.11
CA ARG A 99 9.04 -11.74 -9.97
C ARG A 99 8.63 -11.85 -11.44
N HIS A 100 8.35 -13.05 -11.95
CA HIS A 100 7.86 -13.21 -13.32
C HIS A 100 6.46 -12.60 -13.52
N ALA A 101 5.61 -12.60 -12.48
CA ALA A 101 4.33 -11.90 -12.53
C ALA A 101 4.51 -10.38 -12.76
N LEU A 102 5.60 -9.80 -12.26
CA LEU A 102 5.89 -8.37 -12.36
C LEU A 102 6.70 -7.99 -13.61
N THR A 103 7.15 -8.94 -14.42
CA THR A 103 7.76 -8.65 -15.73
C THR A 103 6.74 -8.59 -16.87
N ARG A 104 5.43 -8.69 -16.56
CA ARG A 104 4.38 -8.66 -17.59
C ARG A 104 4.25 -7.25 -18.17
N PRO A 105 4.08 -7.11 -19.50
CA PRO A 105 4.02 -5.80 -20.15
C PRO A 105 2.64 -5.12 -20.02
N TYR A 106 1.66 -5.79 -19.44
CA TYR A 106 0.29 -5.32 -19.28
C TYR A 106 -0.11 -5.34 -17.80
N SER A 107 -1.18 -4.64 -17.48
CA SER A 107 -1.77 -4.66 -16.13
C SER A 107 -2.00 -6.09 -15.65
N VAL A 108 -1.75 -6.32 -14.35
CA VAL A 108 -1.78 -7.66 -13.76
C VAL A 108 -2.38 -7.63 -12.37
N TRP A 109 -3.30 -8.56 -12.10
CA TRP A 109 -3.79 -8.86 -10.77
C TRP A 109 -3.11 -10.13 -10.28
N VAL A 110 -2.11 -9.96 -9.42
CA VAL A 110 -1.33 -11.07 -8.86
C VAL A 110 -2.08 -11.66 -7.67
N THR A 111 -2.33 -12.96 -7.71
CA THR A 111 -2.83 -13.76 -6.59
C THR A 111 -1.82 -14.84 -6.23
N PHE A 112 -2.08 -15.57 -5.15
CA PHE A 112 -1.17 -16.60 -4.63
C PHE A 112 -1.89 -17.94 -4.49
N ASN A 113 -1.13 -19.03 -4.55
CA ASN A 113 -1.66 -20.35 -4.19
C ASN A 113 -2.09 -20.36 -2.72
N PRO A 114 -3.18 -21.07 -2.38
CA PRO A 114 -3.60 -21.22 -0.99
C PRO A 114 -2.50 -21.82 -0.12
N GLY A 115 -2.49 -21.44 1.16
CA GLY A 115 -1.53 -21.91 2.15
C GLY A 115 -0.50 -20.85 2.53
N HIS A 116 0.61 -21.29 3.14
CA HIS A 116 1.68 -20.43 3.62
C HIS A 116 2.79 -20.33 2.57
N MET A 117 2.97 -19.14 2.00
CA MET A 117 3.95 -18.87 0.95
C MET A 117 5.01 -17.91 1.46
N VAL A 118 6.25 -18.37 1.60
CA VAL A 118 7.40 -17.54 2.02
C VAL A 118 8.33 -17.32 0.82
N ILE A 119 8.34 -16.10 0.30
CA ILE A 119 9.09 -15.70 -0.89
C ILE A 119 10.32 -14.91 -0.43
N ASN A 120 11.50 -15.53 -0.54
CA ASN A 120 12.77 -14.91 -0.18
C ASN A 120 13.37 -14.18 -1.39
N LEU A 121 13.33 -12.85 -1.34
CA LEU A 121 13.77 -12.02 -2.45
C LEU A 121 15.31 -11.89 -2.51
N LYS A 122 15.86 -12.06 -3.71
CA LYS A 122 17.27 -11.81 -4.04
C LYS A 122 17.54 -10.33 -4.33
N ALA A 123 16.56 -9.62 -4.89
CA ALA A 123 16.60 -8.18 -5.12
C ALA A 123 15.24 -7.54 -4.86
N TYR A 124 15.20 -6.20 -4.79
CA TYR A 124 13.95 -5.46 -4.74
C TYR A 124 13.05 -5.81 -5.93
N LEU A 125 11.74 -5.84 -5.72
CA LEU A 125 10.76 -6.00 -6.79
C LEU A 125 10.39 -4.61 -7.33
N ASP A 126 10.75 -4.33 -8.58
CA ASP A 126 10.19 -3.18 -9.30
C ASP A 126 8.73 -3.51 -9.65
N VAL A 127 7.78 -2.82 -9.03
CA VAL A 127 6.35 -3.08 -9.25
C VAL A 127 5.86 -2.18 -10.39
N PRO A 128 5.44 -2.72 -11.54
CA PRO A 128 5.00 -1.90 -12.67
C PRO A 128 3.65 -1.22 -12.40
N SER A 129 3.37 -0.16 -13.14
CA SER A 129 2.07 0.52 -13.11
C SER A 129 0.93 -0.41 -13.50
N GLY A 130 -0.26 -0.20 -12.95
CA GLY A 130 -1.43 -1.05 -13.24
C GLY A 130 -1.32 -2.45 -12.64
N THR A 131 -0.71 -2.56 -11.45
CA THR A 131 -0.50 -3.82 -10.75
C THR A 131 -1.33 -3.89 -9.49
N THR A 132 -1.95 -5.03 -9.24
CA THR A 132 -2.42 -5.40 -7.90
C THR A 132 -1.61 -6.59 -7.40
N ILE A 133 -1.04 -6.50 -6.20
CA ILE A 133 -0.51 -7.66 -5.45
C ILE A 133 -1.52 -7.96 -4.34
N ASP A 134 -2.24 -9.07 -4.48
CA ASP A 134 -3.36 -9.44 -3.62
C ASP A 134 -3.12 -10.79 -2.94
N GLY A 135 -2.77 -10.74 -1.66
CA GLY A 135 -2.53 -11.91 -0.84
C GLY A 135 -3.79 -12.55 -0.22
N ARG A 136 -5.00 -12.04 -0.48
CA ARG A 136 -6.23 -12.62 0.10
C ARG A 136 -6.35 -14.11 -0.26
N GLY A 137 -6.75 -14.92 0.71
CA GLY A 137 -6.88 -16.38 0.57
C GLY A 137 -5.56 -17.16 0.73
N ALA A 138 -4.43 -16.48 1.01
CA ALA A 138 -3.16 -17.10 1.32
C ALA A 138 -2.44 -16.35 2.45
N ARG A 139 -1.52 -17.03 3.15
CA ARG A 139 -0.58 -16.36 4.07
C ARG A 139 0.72 -16.12 3.31
N VAL A 140 0.90 -14.90 2.83
CA VAL A 140 2.04 -14.54 1.98
C VAL A 140 3.06 -13.71 2.76
N GLU A 141 4.31 -14.19 2.81
CA GLU A 141 5.44 -13.50 3.44
C GLU A 141 6.51 -13.20 2.39
N ILE A 142 6.84 -11.93 2.20
CA ILE A 142 7.90 -11.43 1.32
C ILE A 142 9.08 -11.01 2.19
N VAL A 143 10.25 -11.65 1.98
CA VAL A 143 11.36 -11.60 2.94
C VAL A 143 12.66 -11.12 2.30
N GLY A 144 13.46 -10.33 3.03
CA GLY A 144 14.86 -10.02 2.68
C GLY A 144 15.07 -8.75 1.84
N ARG A 145 14.05 -8.35 1.08
CA ARG A 145 13.98 -7.13 0.26
C ARG A 145 12.56 -6.58 0.31
N GLY A 146 12.33 -5.44 -0.34
CA GLY A 146 11.04 -4.77 -0.40
C GLY A 146 10.49 -4.58 -1.81
N LEU A 147 9.42 -3.80 -1.87
CA LEU A 147 8.79 -3.31 -3.09
C LEU A 147 9.34 -1.93 -3.43
N TYR A 148 9.68 -1.73 -4.69
CA TYR A 148 10.20 -0.46 -5.20
C TYR A 148 9.27 0.08 -6.29
N LEU A 149 8.71 1.28 -6.05
CA LEU A 149 7.77 1.94 -6.94
C LEU A 149 8.30 3.31 -7.31
N GLN A 150 9.18 3.35 -8.31
CA GLN A 150 9.73 4.59 -8.85
C GLN A 150 9.07 4.96 -10.19
N ASN A 151 8.54 6.18 -10.29
CA ASN A 151 7.80 6.66 -11.47
C ASN A 151 6.64 5.73 -11.85
N LYS A 152 5.92 5.20 -10.86
CA LYS A 152 4.83 4.25 -11.05
C LYS A 152 3.50 4.90 -10.74
N SER A 153 2.44 4.35 -11.33
CA SER A 153 1.09 4.76 -11.00
C SER A 153 0.10 3.62 -10.99
N ASN A 154 -1.01 3.81 -10.28
CA ASN A 154 -2.12 2.87 -10.29
C ASN A 154 -1.69 1.49 -9.76
N VAL A 155 -1.29 1.43 -8.49
CA VAL A 155 -0.83 0.19 -7.85
C VAL A 155 -1.59 -0.05 -6.55
N ILE A 156 -2.03 -1.30 -6.35
CA ILE A 156 -2.62 -1.77 -5.10
C ILE A 156 -1.70 -2.86 -4.52
N VAL A 157 -1.37 -2.77 -3.23
CA VAL A 157 -0.67 -3.82 -2.49
C VAL A 157 -1.50 -4.18 -1.27
N THR A 158 -1.88 -5.44 -1.14
CA THR A 158 -2.78 -5.85 -0.07
C THR A 158 -2.60 -7.28 0.44
N HIS A 159 -2.89 -7.50 1.73
CA HIS A 159 -2.93 -8.80 2.39
C HIS A 159 -1.61 -9.59 2.28
N VAL A 160 -0.48 -8.90 2.35
CA VAL A 160 0.86 -9.50 2.37
C VAL A 160 1.65 -9.03 3.59
N SER A 161 2.52 -9.89 4.11
CA SER A 161 3.53 -9.51 5.09
C SER A 161 4.86 -9.22 4.38
N ILE A 162 5.52 -8.10 4.66
CA ILE A 162 6.85 -7.78 4.09
C ILE A 162 7.80 -7.43 5.22
N HIS A 163 8.91 -8.14 5.35
CA HIS A 163 9.78 -8.00 6.51
C HIS A 163 11.21 -8.46 6.30
N ASN A 164 12.06 -8.19 7.29
CA ASN A 164 13.51 -8.44 7.23
C ASN A 164 14.11 -7.79 5.97
N CYS A 165 13.61 -6.62 5.58
CA CYS A 165 14.03 -5.90 4.40
C CYS A 165 15.43 -5.32 4.64
N LEU A 166 16.33 -5.39 3.66
CA LEU A 166 17.69 -4.85 3.85
C LEU A 166 17.72 -3.33 4.04
N THR A 167 16.81 -2.61 3.39
CA THR A 167 16.57 -1.18 3.61
C THR A 167 15.07 -0.96 3.89
N ASP A 168 14.36 -0.22 3.05
CA ASP A 168 12.92 -0.01 3.16
C ASP A 168 12.14 -1.26 2.72
N CYS A 169 10.98 -1.50 3.30
CA CYS A 169 10.08 -2.56 2.84
C CYS A 169 9.19 -2.12 1.67
N ILE A 170 8.75 -0.86 1.65
CA ILE A 170 8.04 -0.26 0.52
C ILE A 170 8.59 1.14 0.27
N SER A 171 9.22 1.37 -0.88
CA SER A 171 9.69 2.71 -1.28
C SER A 171 8.87 3.23 -2.46
N LEU A 172 8.18 4.36 -2.27
CA LEU A 172 7.46 5.12 -3.29
C LEU A 172 8.24 6.39 -3.64
N ARG A 173 8.57 6.58 -4.92
CA ARG A 173 9.30 7.76 -5.41
C ARG A 173 8.71 8.25 -6.72
N ARG A 174 8.26 9.51 -6.77
CA ARG A 174 7.61 10.11 -7.94
C ARG A 174 6.44 9.27 -8.45
N SER A 175 5.67 8.70 -7.53
CA SER A 175 4.60 7.76 -7.82
C SER A 175 3.24 8.29 -7.38
N ARG A 176 2.16 7.85 -8.03
CA ARG A 176 0.81 8.36 -7.78
C ARG A 176 -0.28 7.31 -7.91
N ASP A 177 -1.44 7.50 -7.30
CA ASP A 177 -2.53 6.50 -7.31
C ASP A 177 -2.06 5.16 -6.73
N ILE A 178 -1.65 5.19 -5.46
CA ILE A 178 -1.14 4.01 -4.76
C ILE A 178 -2.02 3.72 -3.55
N TRP A 179 -2.42 2.46 -3.38
CA TRP A 179 -3.13 2.01 -2.20
C TRP A 179 -2.41 0.84 -1.55
N ILE A 180 -1.91 1.08 -0.34
CA ILE A 180 -1.28 0.07 0.52
C ILE A 180 -2.30 -0.28 1.60
N ASN A 181 -2.82 -1.50 1.58
CA ASN A 181 -4.00 -1.88 2.36
C ASN A 181 -3.82 -3.22 3.06
N HIS A 182 -4.10 -3.36 4.35
CA HIS A 182 -4.01 -4.69 5.03
C HIS A 182 -2.64 -5.36 4.85
N VAL A 183 -1.56 -4.59 4.99
CA VAL A 183 -0.19 -5.16 4.96
C VAL A 183 0.40 -5.22 6.35
N ASP A 184 1.21 -6.25 6.59
CA ASP A 184 1.98 -6.41 7.82
C ASP A 184 3.46 -6.12 7.52
N LEU A 185 4.05 -5.11 8.16
CA LEU A 185 5.38 -4.62 7.86
C LEU A 185 6.20 -4.52 9.14
N TYR A 186 7.35 -5.18 9.16
CA TYR A 186 8.20 -5.20 10.35
C TYR A 186 9.66 -5.52 10.03
N ARG A 187 10.57 -5.17 10.95
CA ARG A 187 12.02 -5.45 10.83
C ARG A 187 12.62 -4.99 9.49
N GLY A 188 12.37 -3.75 9.11
CA GLY A 188 13.09 -3.12 8.00
C GLY A 188 14.54 -2.81 8.40
N GLY A 189 15.41 -2.59 7.42
CA GLY A 189 16.78 -2.13 7.65
C GLY A 189 16.87 -0.61 7.78
N ASP A 190 16.00 0.13 7.07
CA ASP A 190 15.85 1.59 7.20
C ASP A 190 14.40 2.00 7.49
N GLY A 191 13.54 2.24 6.50
CA GLY A 191 12.11 2.52 6.68
C GLY A 191 11.22 1.26 6.61
N LEU A 192 9.95 1.31 7.04
CA LEU A 192 8.96 0.34 6.55
C LEU A 192 8.29 0.87 5.29
N ILE A 193 7.78 2.10 5.32
CA ILE A 193 7.17 2.77 4.17
C ILE A 193 7.80 4.15 3.94
N ASP A 194 8.43 4.34 2.80
CA ASP A 194 9.03 5.61 2.39
C ASP A 194 8.27 6.22 1.22
N ILE A 195 7.56 7.32 1.45
CA ILE A 195 6.80 8.05 0.43
C ILE A 195 7.52 9.36 0.15
N THR A 196 8.35 9.38 -0.89
CA THR A 196 9.27 10.49 -1.16
C THR A 196 9.15 11.01 -2.59
N LYS A 197 9.90 12.07 -2.91
CA LYS A 197 10.02 12.69 -4.24
C LYS A 197 8.68 12.91 -4.95
N THR A 198 7.94 13.96 -4.59
CA THR A 198 6.68 14.39 -5.25
C THR A 198 5.64 13.28 -5.46
N SER A 199 5.68 12.20 -4.66
CA SER A 199 4.63 11.19 -4.67
C SER A 199 3.35 11.79 -4.08
N THR A 200 2.20 11.48 -4.67
CA THR A 200 0.90 12.06 -4.29
C THR A 200 -0.22 11.07 -4.53
N ARG A 201 -1.41 11.28 -3.95
CA ARG A 201 -2.56 10.37 -4.09
C ARG A 201 -2.21 8.95 -3.65
N VAL A 202 -1.79 8.86 -2.39
CA VAL A 202 -1.47 7.59 -1.73
C VAL A 202 -2.41 7.42 -0.54
N THR A 203 -2.92 6.20 -0.35
CA THR A 203 -3.63 5.79 0.87
C THR A 203 -2.88 4.63 1.50
N VAL A 204 -2.60 4.72 2.80
CA VAL A 204 -2.10 3.60 3.60
C VAL A 204 -3.14 3.28 4.66
N SER A 205 -3.77 2.11 4.57
CA SER A 205 -4.95 1.76 5.35
C SER A 205 -4.87 0.37 5.96
N HIS A 206 -5.31 0.23 7.22
CA HIS A 206 -5.43 -1.08 7.89
C HIS A 206 -4.11 -1.87 7.93
N CYS A 207 -2.99 -1.18 7.99
CA CYS A 207 -1.66 -1.79 8.03
C CYS A 207 -1.18 -2.00 9.46
N HIS A 208 -0.46 -3.10 9.69
CA HIS A 208 0.26 -3.32 10.95
C HIS A 208 1.74 -2.98 10.73
N LEU A 209 2.22 -1.90 11.36
CA LEU A 209 3.62 -1.47 11.30
C LEU A 209 4.26 -1.66 12.66
N HIS A 210 5.11 -2.68 12.83
CA HIS A 210 5.61 -3.06 14.15
C HIS A 210 7.08 -3.53 14.13
N ASP A 211 7.65 -3.77 15.31
CA ASP A 211 9.04 -4.23 15.50
C ASP A 211 10.07 -3.47 14.64
N HIS A 212 9.94 -2.14 14.59
CA HIS A 212 10.78 -1.29 13.76
C HIS A 212 10.88 0.14 14.29
N HIS A 213 12.01 0.81 14.04
CA HIS A 213 12.29 2.13 14.60
C HIS A 213 11.87 3.30 13.69
N LYS A 214 11.82 3.11 12.37
CA LYS A 214 11.45 4.15 11.39
C LYS A 214 10.26 3.67 10.56
N ALA A 215 9.06 3.73 11.14
CA ALA A 215 7.88 3.13 10.52
C ALA A 215 7.54 3.76 9.15
N MET A 216 7.51 5.09 9.07
CA MET A 216 7.11 5.76 7.83
C MET A 216 7.83 7.09 7.64
N LEU A 217 8.32 7.34 6.44
CA LEU A 217 8.86 8.63 6.01
C LEU A 217 7.96 9.27 4.95
N LEU A 218 7.56 10.51 5.19
CA LEU A 218 6.71 11.30 4.28
C LEU A 218 7.45 12.54 3.79
N GLY A 219 7.92 12.50 2.56
CA GLY A 219 8.67 13.58 1.93
C GLY A 219 10.13 13.61 2.36
N ALA A 220 11.01 13.30 1.42
CA ALA A 220 12.44 13.56 1.55
C ALA A 220 12.90 14.41 0.37
N SER A 221 13.08 15.71 0.62
CA SER A 221 13.97 16.56 -0.18
C SER A 221 14.22 17.89 0.54
N ASN A 222 15.50 18.23 0.72
CA ASN A 222 15.99 19.53 1.16
C ASN A 222 16.15 20.51 -0.02
N GLU A 223 15.59 20.17 -1.18
CA GLU A 223 15.68 20.96 -2.40
C GLU A 223 14.43 21.83 -2.50
N ASN A 224 14.65 23.14 -2.59
CA ASN A 224 13.65 24.14 -2.92
C ASN A 224 13.07 23.84 -4.29
N VAL A 225 12.10 22.93 -4.35
CA VAL A 225 11.21 22.84 -5.51
C VAL A 225 10.34 24.08 -5.39
N GLU A 226 10.66 25.10 -6.19
CA GLU A 226 9.74 26.20 -6.47
C GLU A 226 8.37 25.58 -6.71
N ALA A 227 7.42 25.98 -5.88
CA ALA A 227 6.08 25.42 -5.88
C ALA A 227 5.39 25.77 -7.20
N SER A 228 5.62 24.95 -8.23
CA SER A 228 4.65 24.81 -9.31
C SER A 228 3.37 24.27 -8.67
N ASP A 229 2.20 24.71 -9.15
CA ASP A 229 0.90 24.41 -8.53
C ASP A 229 0.58 22.90 -8.39
N SER A 230 1.41 22.02 -8.96
CA SER A 230 1.40 20.57 -8.75
C SER A 230 1.99 20.10 -7.39
N ALA A 231 2.70 20.97 -6.66
CA ALA A 231 3.35 20.65 -5.39
C ALA A 231 2.47 20.93 -4.14
N ARG A 232 1.28 21.51 -4.33
CA ARG A 232 0.38 21.92 -3.22
C ARG A 232 -0.51 20.79 -2.69
N GLU A 233 -0.73 19.71 -3.45
CA GLU A 233 -1.50 18.55 -3.00
C GLU A 233 -0.56 17.41 -2.55
N ARG A 234 0.04 17.55 -1.37
CA ARG A 234 0.60 16.40 -0.64
C ARG A 234 -0.54 15.69 0.08
N SER A 235 -1.18 14.83 -0.67
CA SER A 235 -2.44 14.18 -0.35
C SER A 235 -2.18 12.73 0.05
N LEU A 236 -1.91 12.52 1.34
CA LEU A 236 -1.75 11.19 1.96
C LEU A 236 -2.82 11.00 3.05
N ASP A 237 -3.47 9.84 3.01
CA ASP A 237 -4.46 9.46 4.01
C ASP A 237 -3.94 8.25 4.81
N LEU A 238 -4.04 8.34 6.14
CA LEU A 238 -3.55 7.33 7.09
C LEU A 238 -4.70 6.92 8.01
N GLN A 239 -5.24 5.72 7.82
CA GLN A 239 -6.26 5.19 8.74
C GLN A 239 -5.92 3.78 9.20
N SER A 240 -6.16 3.54 10.50
CA SER A 240 -5.99 2.24 11.16
C SER A 240 -4.59 1.64 11.05
N VAL A 241 -3.55 2.43 11.32
CA VAL A 241 -2.17 1.92 11.52
C VAL A 241 -1.97 1.64 13.02
N SER A 242 -1.78 0.38 13.42
CA SER A 242 -1.58 0.01 14.84
C SER A 242 -0.16 0.33 15.36
N GLU A 243 0.07 0.08 16.65
CA GLU A 243 1.12 0.67 17.48
C GLU A 243 2.57 0.39 17.04
N GLY A 244 3.10 1.28 16.21
CA GLY A 244 4.52 1.63 16.08
C GLY A 244 4.73 3.15 15.90
N VAL A 245 3.65 3.92 15.92
CA VAL A 245 3.62 5.37 15.61
C VAL A 245 4.01 6.25 16.81
N ARG A 246 4.19 5.69 18.01
CA ARG A 246 4.53 6.46 19.22
C ARG A 246 5.90 7.19 19.14
N THR A 247 6.75 6.91 18.14
CA THR A 247 8.07 7.57 18.00
C THR A 247 8.32 8.23 16.63
N CYS A 248 7.51 7.95 15.60
CA CYS A 248 7.83 8.35 14.21
C CYS A 248 7.02 9.56 13.68
N CYS A 249 6.41 10.36 14.56
CA CYS A 249 5.99 11.74 14.26
C CYS A 249 6.90 12.79 14.92
N ARG A 250 8.11 12.43 15.37
CA ARG A 250 9.09 13.39 15.95
C ARG A 250 9.94 14.14 14.92
N GLY A 251 9.46 14.25 13.68
CA GLY A 251 10.14 14.95 12.57
C GLY A 251 9.58 16.32 12.19
N PHE A 252 8.48 16.78 12.79
CA PHE A 252 8.00 18.16 12.59
C PHE A 252 8.58 19.08 13.66
N ARG A 253 9.84 19.51 13.49
CA ARG A 253 10.20 20.84 13.97
C ARG A 253 9.60 21.84 13.00
N LYS A 254 8.62 22.59 13.50
CA LYS A 254 8.16 23.90 13.05
C LYS A 254 9.25 24.65 12.26
N VAL A 255 9.11 24.72 10.93
CA VAL A 255 9.68 25.83 10.13
C VAL A 255 8.49 26.60 9.57
N LEU A 256 7.80 27.28 10.49
CA LEU A 256 6.91 28.39 10.23
C LEU A 256 7.10 29.36 11.41
N ALA A 257 8.15 30.17 11.31
CA ALA A 257 8.31 31.51 11.89
C ALA A 257 9.73 32.01 11.56
N ASP A 258 9.77 33.27 11.13
CA ASP A 258 10.90 34.20 10.99
C ASP A 258 11.53 34.31 9.60
N GLY A 259 11.10 35.35 8.88
CA GLY A 259 11.61 35.84 7.59
C GLY A 259 10.49 36.30 6.67
#